data_AF-A0A2H3DTZ3-F1
#
_entry.id   AF-A0A2H3DTZ3-F1
#
_cell.length_a   1.000
_cell.length_b   1.000
_cell.length_c   1.000
_cell.angle_alpha   90.00
_cell.angle_beta   90.00
_cell.angle_gamma   90.00
#
_symmetry.space_group_name_H-M   'P 1'
#
loop_
_entity.id
_entity.type
_entity.pdbx_description
1 polymer ?
#
loop_
_entity_poly.entity_id
_entity_poly.type
_entity_poly.pdbx_seq_one_letter_code
_entity_poly.pdbx_strand_id
1 'polypeptide(L)'
;MPQNYTAQSPVTGYYITSTKCDVAGQIVATADGKDGIPDGATLTFSQALQPANTNVTIQGVSGLYVALPPDPVSGSKLVWSSTAATWEVEVTQTGPYVIIPTGQDLYWYTGNDIGPIVEVKSGAQVQGSENEWMINTAN
;
A
#
# COMPACT_ATOMS: atom_id res chain seq x y z
N MET A 1 -6.87 16.01 -8.54
CA MET A 1 -5.82 16.60 -7.69
C MET A 1 -5.32 15.52 -6.74
N PRO A 2 -4.02 15.51 -6.38
CA PRO A 2 -3.49 14.59 -5.39
C PRO A 2 -4.25 14.67 -4.06
N GLN A 3 -4.34 13.55 -3.35
CA GLN A 3 -5.06 13.43 -2.09
C GLN A 3 -4.28 12.56 -1.11
N ASN A 4 -4.25 12.98 0.15
CA ASN A 4 -3.58 12.25 1.21
C ASN A 4 -4.51 11.21 1.84
N TYR A 5 -3.95 10.02 2.10
CA TYR A 5 -4.64 8.90 2.69
C TYR A 5 -3.74 8.16 3.68
N THR A 6 -4.36 7.42 4.60
CA THR A 6 -3.71 6.33 5.33
C THR A 6 -4.10 5.00 4.70
N ALA A 7 -3.17 4.02 4.68
CA ALA A 7 -3.46 2.65 4.27
C ALA A 7 -3.27 1.69 5.44
N GLN A 8 -4.37 1.11 5.94
CA GLN A 8 -4.36 0.17 7.06
C GLN A 8 -4.82 -1.21 6.62
N SER A 9 -4.11 -2.27 7.02
CA SER A 9 -4.63 -3.64 6.90
C SER A 9 -5.74 -3.87 7.92
N PRO A 10 -6.94 -4.29 7.51
CA PRO A 10 -8.02 -4.63 8.43
C PRO A 10 -7.73 -5.92 9.22
N VAL A 11 -6.80 -6.76 8.74
CA VAL A 11 -6.44 -8.02 9.39
C VAL A 11 -5.43 -7.82 10.52
N THR A 12 -4.41 -6.99 10.30
CA THR A 12 -3.35 -6.77 11.31
C THR A 12 -3.50 -5.47 12.08
N GLY A 13 -4.27 -4.51 11.55
CA GLY A 13 -4.33 -3.15 12.06
C GLY A 13 -3.11 -2.30 11.69
N TYR A 14 -2.16 -2.84 10.90
CA TYR A 14 -0.93 -2.16 10.54
C TYR A 14 -1.13 -1.10 9.47
N TYR A 15 -0.46 0.03 9.64
CA TYR A 15 -0.41 1.12 8.68
C TYR A 15 0.90 1.09 7.90
N ILE A 16 0.85 1.40 6.61
CA ILE A 16 2.08 1.71 5.85
C ILE A 16 2.63 3.04 6.37
N THR A 17 3.93 3.07 6.69
CA THR A 17 4.58 4.28 7.16
C THR A 17 5.70 4.73 6.24
N SER A 18 5.83 6.04 6.10
CA SER A 18 6.91 6.72 5.41
C SER A 18 7.51 7.78 6.31
N THR A 19 8.83 7.95 6.21
CA THR A 19 9.57 8.99 6.92
C THR A 19 10.28 9.90 5.92
N LYS A 20 10.67 11.11 6.34
CA LYS A 20 11.52 11.99 5.50
C LYS A 20 12.91 11.40 5.24
N CYS A 21 13.28 10.36 5.98
CA CYS A 21 14.57 9.68 5.88
C CYS A 21 14.51 8.41 5.02
N ASP A 22 13.37 8.07 4.42
CA ASP A 22 13.29 6.91 3.55
C ASP A 22 14.25 7.07 2.36
N VAL A 23 14.90 5.98 1.98
CA VAL A 23 15.85 5.96 0.86
C VAL A 23 15.38 5.03 -0.25
N ALA A 24 15.78 5.31 -1.50
CA ALA A 24 15.42 4.47 -2.63
C ALA A 24 16.00 3.05 -2.46
N GLY A 25 15.17 2.03 -2.74
CA GLY A 25 15.46 0.62 -2.53
C GLY A 25 15.16 0.10 -1.12
N GLN A 26 14.84 0.97 -0.17
CA GLN A 26 14.41 0.54 1.16
C GLN A 26 13.04 -0.14 1.10
N ILE A 27 12.87 -1.21 1.86
CA ILE A 27 11.58 -1.91 1.99
C ILE A 27 10.54 -0.98 2.63
N VAL A 28 9.33 -0.97 2.08
CA VAL A 28 8.20 -0.25 2.67
C VAL A 28 7.82 -0.91 3.99
N ALA A 29 7.91 -0.15 5.07
CA ALA A 29 7.63 -0.59 6.41
C ALA A 29 6.15 -0.40 6.77
N THR A 30 5.71 -1.15 7.77
CA THR A 30 4.43 -0.93 8.44
C THR A 30 4.63 -0.65 9.93
N ALA A 31 3.63 -0.07 10.59
CA ALA A 31 3.62 0.14 12.04
C ALA A 31 2.26 -0.25 12.63
N ASP A 32 2.28 -0.72 13.88
CA ASP A 32 1.06 -1.06 14.62
C ASP A 32 0.22 0.19 14.89
N GLY A 33 -1.07 0.09 14.58
CA GLY A 33 -2.06 1.14 14.79
C GLY A 33 -2.89 1.00 16.07
N LYS A 34 -2.54 0.06 16.96
CA LYS A 34 -3.29 -0.22 18.19
C LYS A 34 -3.47 1.01 19.10
N ASP A 35 -2.45 1.87 19.18
CA ASP A 35 -2.47 3.08 20.02
C ASP A 35 -2.89 4.34 19.23
N GLY A 36 -3.40 4.18 18.01
CA GLY A 36 -3.80 5.26 17.11
C GLY A 36 -3.08 5.21 15.77
N ILE A 37 -3.34 6.19 14.89
CA ILE A 37 -2.66 6.30 13.60
C ILE A 37 -1.18 6.64 13.88
N PRO A 38 -0.22 5.79 13.45
CA PRO A 38 1.19 6.02 13.73
C PRO A 38 1.76 7.19 12.92
N ASP A 39 2.82 7.79 13.44
CA ASP A 39 3.57 8.83 12.72
C ASP A 39 4.07 8.30 11.37
N GLY A 40 3.94 9.13 10.34
CA GLY A 40 4.34 8.76 8.98
C GLY A 40 3.34 7.88 8.22
N ALA A 41 2.15 7.58 8.77
CA ALA A 41 1.12 6.79 8.10
C ALA A 41 0.45 7.46 6.90
N THR A 42 0.89 8.67 6.53
CA THR A 42 0.32 9.45 5.43
C THR A 42 1.01 9.12 4.12
N LEU A 43 0.21 8.76 3.12
CA LEU A 43 0.61 8.53 1.74
C LEU A 43 -0.15 9.51 0.83
N THR A 44 0.53 10.04 -0.17
CA THR A 44 -0.07 10.91 -1.18
C THR A 44 -0.38 10.12 -2.43
N PHE A 45 -1.66 10.00 -2.76
CA PHE A 45 -2.14 9.39 -4.00
C PHE A 45 -2.22 10.49 -5.06
N SER A 46 -1.83 10.19 -6.30
CA SER A 46 -1.83 11.17 -7.41
C SER A 46 -3.20 11.76 -7.72
N GLN A 47 -4.28 11.08 -7.31
CA GLN A 47 -5.65 11.56 -7.38
C GLN A 47 -6.52 10.98 -6.27
N ALA A 48 -7.66 11.62 -6.02
CA ALA A 48 -8.66 11.11 -5.10
C ALA A 48 -9.29 9.81 -5.63
N LEU A 49 -9.46 8.83 -4.75
CA LEU A 49 -10.15 7.59 -5.05
C LEU A 49 -11.62 7.86 -5.38
N GLN A 50 -12.12 7.22 -6.44
CA GLN A 50 -13.49 7.30 -6.90
C GLN A 50 -14.24 6.00 -6.54
N PRO A 51 -15.58 5.97 -6.59
CA PRO A 51 -16.36 4.72 -6.46
C PRO A 51 -16.22 3.78 -7.68
N ALA A 52 -15.04 3.76 -8.30
CA ALA A 52 -14.64 2.96 -9.45
C ALA A 52 -13.12 2.74 -9.40
N ASN A 53 -12.64 1.72 -10.13
CA ASN A 53 -11.21 1.43 -10.25
C ASN A 53 -10.44 2.69 -10.66
N THR A 54 -9.41 3.02 -9.89
CA THR A 54 -8.63 4.24 -10.08
C THR A 54 -7.15 3.91 -10.17
N ASN A 55 -6.50 4.33 -11.26
CA ASN A 55 -5.06 4.20 -11.41
C ASN A 55 -4.35 5.38 -10.74
N VAL A 56 -3.43 5.10 -9.82
CA VAL A 56 -2.71 6.10 -9.04
C VAL A 56 -1.22 5.81 -8.98
N THR A 57 -0.43 6.84 -8.71
CA THR A 57 0.90 6.66 -8.10
C THR A 57 0.77 6.98 -6.61
N ILE A 58 1.51 6.26 -5.78
CA ILE A 58 1.46 6.42 -4.32
C ILE A 58 2.83 6.87 -3.84
N GLN A 59 2.89 8.02 -3.18
CA GLN A 59 4.12 8.65 -2.73
C GLN A 59 4.15 8.74 -1.20
N GLY A 60 5.31 8.43 -0.60
CA GLY A 60 5.57 8.65 0.82
C GLY A 60 6.00 10.09 1.10
N VAL A 61 6.13 10.45 2.38
CA VAL A 61 6.50 11.80 2.81
C VAL A 61 7.95 12.20 2.45
N SER A 62 8.79 11.22 2.12
CA SER A 62 10.13 11.44 1.54
C SER A 62 10.09 11.96 0.10
N GLY A 63 8.96 11.83 -0.59
CA GLY A 63 8.86 12.04 -2.03
C GLY A 63 9.20 10.81 -2.88
N LEU A 64 9.53 9.66 -2.26
CA LEU A 64 9.69 8.40 -2.97
C LEU A 64 8.35 7.71 -3.18
N TYR A 65 8.26 6.89 -4.22
CA TYR A 65 7.06 6.16 -4.60
C TYR A 65 7.07 4.74 -4.06
N VAL A 66 5.91 4.23 -3.67
CA VAL A 66 5.74 2.79 -3.41
C VAL A 66 5.82 2.06 -4.75
N ALA A 67 6.73 1.10 -4.87
CA ALA A 67 6.94 0.34 -6.09
C ALA A 67 7.28 -1.13 -5.81
N LEU A 68 7.22 -1.94 -6.86
CA LEU A 68 7.75 -3.30 -6.86
C LEU A 68 9.25 -3.30 -7.26
N PRO A 69 10.02 -4.28 -6.78
CA PRO A 69 11.33 -4.56 -7.34
C PRO A 69 11.19 -5.08 -8.78
N PRO A 70 12.29 -5.15 -9.56
CA PRO A 70 12.28 -5.77 -10.88
C PRO A 70 11.79 -7.23 -10.83
N ASP A 71 11.04 -7.65 -11.85
CA ASP A 71 10.50 -9.00 -12.02
C ASP A 71 9.78 -9.56 -10.77
N PRO A 72 8.74 -8.86 -10.27
CA PRO A 72 8.08 -9.21 -9.03
C PRO A 72 7.30 -10.53 -9.15
N VAL A 73 7.41 -11.35 -8.12
CA VAL A 73 6.63 -12.56 -7.90
C VAL A 73 5.95 -12.51 -6.53
N SER A 74 5.02 -13.43 -6.25
CA SER A 74 4.45 -13.55 -4.89
C SER A 74 5.55 -13.69 -3.82
N GLY A 75 5.43 -12.95 -2.73
CA GLY A 75 6.46 -12.77 -1.68
C GLY A 75 7.47 -11.64 -1.97
N SER A 76 7.33 -10.91 -3.08
CA SER A 76 8.18 -9.76 -3.38
C SER A 76 7.80 -8.58 -2.49
N LYS A 77 8.79 -8.03 -1.79
CA LYS A 77 8.61 -6.90 -0.87
C LYS A 77 8.47 -5.60 -1.65
N LEU A 78 7.55 -4.73 -1.25
CA LEU A 78 7.47 -3.39 -1.80
C LEU A 78 8.68 -2.57 -1.36
N VAL A 79 9.10 -1.64 -2.21
CA VAL A 79 10.24 -0.74 -1.95
C VAL A 79 9.86 0.71 -2.21
N TRP A 80 10.54 1.62 -1.53
CA TRP A 80 10.57 3.03 -1.88
C TRP A 80 11.42 3.23 -3.13
N SER A 81 10.89 3.91 -4.14
CA SER A 81 11.51 4.08 -5.44
C SER A 81 11.53 5.53 -5.88
N SER A 82 12.58 5.94 -6.59
CA SER A 82 12.62 7.23 -7.29
C SER A 82 11.77 7.23 -8.57
N THR A 83 11.36 6.05 -9.05
CA THR A 83 10.50 5.88 -10.22
C THR A 83 9.09 5.55 -9.77
N ALA A 84 8.11 6.31 -10.27
CA ALA A 84 6.72 6.08 -9.95
C ALA A 84 6.22 4.75 -10.54
N ALA A 85 5.55 3.95 -9.72
CA ALA A 85 4.77 2.80 -10.16
C ALA A 85 3.29 3.15 -10.20
N THR A 86 2.58 2.60 -11.18
CA THR A 86 1.12 2.73 -11.28
C THR A 86 0.44 1.56 -10.59
N TRP A 87 -0.50 1.90 -9.73
CA TRP A 87 -1.32 0.98 -8.96
C TRP A 87 -2.79 1.17 -9.35
N GLU A 88 -3.46 0.09 -9.69
CA GLU A 88 -4.90 0.04 -9.78
C GLU A 88 -5.46 -0.16 -8.36
N VAL A 89 -6.28 0.79 -7.93
CA VAL A 89 -6.96 0.76 -6.64
C VAL A 89 -8.43 0.46 -6.91
N GLU A 90 -8.84 -0.74 -6.53
CA GLU A 90 -10.21 -1.23 -6.70
C GLU A 90 -10.97 -1.05 -5.39
N VAL A 91 -12.21 -0.57 -5.46
CA VAL A 91 -13.10 -0.55 -4.30
C VAL A 91 -13.85 -1.86 -4.23
N THR A 92 -13.78 -2.56 -3.10
CA THR A 92 -14.72 -3.66 -2.85
C THR A 92 -16.09 -3.05 -2.59
N GLN A 93 -17.18 -3.73 -2.99
CA GLN A 93 -18.55 -3.19 -2.96
C GLN A 93 -19.04 -2.69 -1.59
N THR A 94 -18.27 -2.91 -0.51
CA THR A 94 -18.67 -2.68 0.88
C THR A 94 -17.67 -1.89 1.74
N GLY A 95 -16.54 -1.38 1.21
CA GLY A 95 -15.70 -0.43 1.97
C GLY A 95 -14.17 -0.58 1.84
N PRO A 96 -13.57 -1.77 1.96
CA PRO A 96 -12.13 -1.92 1.79
C PRO A 96 -11.69 -1.81 0.32
N TYR A 97 -10.42 -1.52 0.12
CA TYR A 97 -9.78 -1.41 -1.19
C TYR A 97 -8.81 -2.56 -1.43
N VAL A 98 -8.60 -2.87 -2.68
CA VAL A 98 -7.56 -3.80 -3.13
C VAL A 98 -6.59 -3.01 -4.01
N ILE A 99 -5.28 -3.20 -3.80
CA ILE A 99 -4.23 -2.46 -4.50
C ILE A 99 -3.40 -3.43 -5.34
N ILE A 100 -3.40 -3.20 -6.65
CA ILE A 100 -2.92 -4.13 -7.67
C ILE A 100 -1.91 -3.39 -8.56
N PRO A 101 -0.71 -3.94 -8.84
CA PRO A 101 0.15 -3.36 -9.88
C PRO A 101 -0.55 -3.52 -11.23
N THR A 102 -0.64 -2.43 -12.00
CA THR A 102 -1.41 -2.45 -13.25
C THR A 102 -0.99 -3.60 -14.18
N GLY A 103 -1.96 -4.42 -14.57
CA GLY A 103 -1.75 -5.55 -15.48
C GLY A 103 -1.12 -6.80 -14.86
N GLN A 104 -1.07 -6.91 -13.53
CA GLN A 104 -0.52 -8.07 -12.82
C GLN A 104 -1.56 -8.69 -11.87
N ASP A 105 -1.53 -10.02 -11.71
CA ASP A 105 -2.33 -10.74 -10.70
C ASP A 105 -1.57 -10.82 -9.37
N LEU A 106 -1.22 -9.65 -8.82
CA LEU A 106 -0.49 -9.48 -7.57
C LEU A 106 -1.21 -8.45 -6.70
N TYR A 107 -1.23 -8.66 -5.40
CA TYR A 107 -2.01 -7.84 -4.46
C TYR A 107 -1.18 -7.47 -3.24
N TRP A 108 -1.29 -6.22 -2.78
CA TRP A 108 -0.63 -5.81 -1.54
C TRP A 108 -1.08 -6.66 -0.36
N TYR A 109 -0.12 -7.15 0.41
CA TYR A 109 -0.32 -8.01 1.57
C TYR A 109 0.59 -7.55 2.72
N THR A 110 0.03 -7.52 3.92
CA THR A 110 0.79 -7.47 5.16
C THR A 110 0.14 -8.41 6.18
N GLY A 111 0.97 -9.18 6.88
CA GLY A 111 0.54 -10.18 7.84
C GLY A 111 1.42 -10.18 9.09
N ASN A 112 0.90 -10.76 10.18
CA ASN A 112 1.65 -10.92 11.42
C ASN A 112 2.86 -11.85 11.28
N ASP A 113 2.87 -12.68 10.24
CA ASP A 113 3.90 -13.64 9.87
C ASP A 113 5.07 -13.02 9.09
N ILE A 114 4.84 -11.89 8.40
CA ILE A 114 5.84 -11.20 7.60
C ILE A 114 6.26 -9.84 8.15
N GLY A 115 5.45 -9.28 9.05
CA GLY A 115 5.59 -7.91 9.54
C GLY A 115 6.98 -7.57 10.09
N PRO A 116 7.37 -6.29 10.09
CA PRO A 116 6.56 -5.10 9.79
C PRO A 116 6.82 -4.53 8.38
N ILE A 117 6.38 -5.23 7.33
CA ILE A 117 6.60 -4.85 5.93
C ILE A 117 5.34 -5.09 5.08
N VAL A 118 5.38 -4.60 3.84
CA VAL A 118 4.41 -4.95 2.79
C VAL A 118 5.10 -5.77 1.71
N GLU A 119 4.45 -6.85 1.30
CA GLU A 119 4.82 -7.61 0.10
C GLU A 119 3.61 -7.76 -0.83
N VAL A 120 3.81 -8.42 -1.96
CA VAL A 120 2.70 -8.81 -2.83
C VAL A 120 2.44 -10.30 -2.79
N LYS A 121 1.17 -10.67 -2.87
CA LYS A 121 0.71 -12.06 -2.96
C LYS A 121 0.01 -12.28 -4.30
N SER A 122 0.16 -13.45 -4.92
CA SER A 122 -0.60 -13.75 -6.16
C SER A 122 -2.08 -13.97 -5.87
N GLY A 123 -2.95 -13.66 -6.83
CA GLY A 123 -4.41 -13.81 -6.66
C GLY A 123 -4.83 -15.22 -6.26
N ALA A 124 -4.19 -16.23 -6.85
CA ALA A 124 -4.42 -17.63 -6.51
C ALA A 124 -4.02 -18.02 -5.07
N GLN A 125 -3.21 -17.19 -4.40
CA GLN A 125 -2.75 -17.41 -3.03
C GLN A 125 -3.47 -16.52 -2.00
N VAL A 126 -4.25 -15.54 -2.46
CA VAL A 126 -5.07 -14.68 -1.59
C VAL A 126 -6.15 -15.52 -0.91
N GLN A 127 -6.26 -15.36 0.41
CA GLN A 127 -7.25 -16.00 1.26
C GLN A 127 -8.01 -14.95 2.08
N GLY A 128 -9.34 -15.04 2.07
CA GLY A 128 -10.18 -14.11 2.83
C GLY A 128 -9.95 -12.66 2.40
N SER A 129 -9.67 -11.80 3.38
CA SER A 129 -9.51 -10.35 3.22
C SER A 129 -8.06 -9.87 3.45
N GLU A 130 -7.07 -10.76 3.32
CA GLU A 130 -5.68 -10.43 3.67
C GLU A 130 -5.01 -9.41 2.72
N ASN A 131 -5.58 -9.25 1.53
CA ASN A 131 -5.16 -8.27 0.54
C ASN A 131 -6.00 -6.97 0.55
N GLU A 132 -6.96 -6.87 1.47
CA GLU A 132 -7.80 -5.70 1.62
C GLU A 132 -7.10 -4.62 2.45
N TRP A 133 -7.39 -3.36 2.14
CA TRP A 133 -6.83 -2.19 2.81
C TRP A 133 -7.92 -1.17 3.09
N MET A 134 -7.99 -0.69 4.32
CA MET A 134 -8.79 0.45 4.71
C MET A 134 -8.05 1.73 4.30
N ILE A 135 -8.54 2.40 3.25
CA ILE A 135 -7.97 3.66 2.76
C ILE A 135 -8.84 4.83 3.20
N ASN A 136 -8.34 5.63 4.14
CA ASN A 136 -9.07 6.75 4.73
C ASN A 136 -8.34 8.06 4.43
N THR A 137 -9.09 9.14 4.18
CA THR A 137 -8.49 10.47 3.96
C THR A 137 -7.67 10.89 5.17
N ALA A 138 -6.42 11.29 4.94
CA ALA A 138 -5.56 11.89 5.95
C ALA A 138 -5.60 13.42 5.82
N ASN A 139 -5.63 14.10 6.97
CA ASN A 139 -5.59 15.57 7.06
C ASN A 139 -4.16 16.09 6.99
#